data_AF-A0A9C8ZFS1-F1
#
_entry.id   AF-A0A9C8ZFS1-F1
#
_cell.length_a   1.000
_cell.length_b   1.000
_cell.length_c   1.000
_cell.angle_alpha   90.00
_cell.angle_beta   90.00
_cell.angle_gamma   90.00
#
_symmetry.space_group_name_H-M   'P 1'
#
loop_
_entity.id
_entity.type
_entity.pdbx_description
1 polymer ?
#
loop_
_entity_poly.entity_id
_entity_poly.type
_entity_poly.pdbx_seq_one_letter_code
_entity_poly.pdbx_strand_id
1 'polypeptide(L)'
;MMLFFRFAKQEAVGTEEGASFSAGSAKMNGSQQAGALTPATPPLEFSAVKLLSDRYPSFIARANEARSKSESRIVLIVLLFISALMLAAWAVWDPRYFHSDSDLVYNMGLFGGIMMLVTLLYAMRKRIRLMRKLGELSYWYYLHLTMGVLGPVLIIFHSSFTMKSLNSSVSMIAMLCIIASGIFGRYVYTRIGYRVHSHLLAIRDTEERLARAMENFQGKETDAIRKSLTVLTMLVVNMPQSLFHLPARFFALRARAAKCYVDGIGHISAMLKQRAQEEDWDKLTYHAEFAREKRLFREHINALVKIGQLHFYERLLVGWRIFHVPLIFILVISGLVHVFAVHWY
;
A
#
# COMPACT_ATOMS: atom_id res chain seq x y z
N MET A 1 -11.96 -1.37 -7.78
CA MET A 1 -10.76 -2.24 -7.92
C MET A 1 -10.02 -1.94 -9.23
N MET A 2 -10.66 -2.05 -10.40
CA MET A 2 -10.05 -1.71 -11.71
C MET A 2 -9.53 -0.27 -11.83
N LEU A 3 -10.18 0.71 -11.19
CA LEU A 3 -9.69 2.10 -11.19
C LEU A 3 -8.35 2.24 -10.46
N PHE A 4 -8.18 1.63 -9.28
CA PHE A 4 -6.93 1.70 -8.50
C PHE A 4 -5.73 1.11 -9.26
N PHE A 5 -5.96 0.04 -10.03
CA PHE A 5 -4.92 -0.60 -10.84
C PHE A 5 -4.69 0.04 -12.22
N ARG A 6 -5.70 0.69 -12.81
CA ARG A 6 -5.49 1.63 -13.92
C ARG A 6 -4.64 2.83 -13.51
N PHE A 7 -4.76 3.28 -12.25
CA PHE A 7 -4.05 4.46 -11.76
C PHE A 7 -2.55 4.24 -11.56
N ALA A 8 -2.12 3.12 -11.00
CA ALA A 8 -0.69 2.91 -10.77
C ALA A 8 0.04 2.20 -11.94
N LYS A 9 -0.70 1.63 -12.91
CA LYS A 9 -0.18 1.39 -14.28
C LYS A 9 0.26 2.69 -14.98
N GLN A 10 -0.33 3.84 -14.64
CA GLN A 10 0.05 5.14 -15.20
C GLN A 10 1.24 5.79 -14.48
N GLU A 11 1.62 5.31 -13.29
CA GLU A 11 2.81 5.77 -12.54
C GLU A 11 4.10 5.15 -13.08
N ALA A 12 4.05 3.91 -13.58
CA ALA A 12 5.22 3.20 -14.13
C ALA A 12 5.58 3.61 -15.58
N VAL A 13 4.59 3.91 -16.42
CA VAL A 13 4.85 4.31 -17.83
C VAL A 13 5.52 5.70 -17.90
N GLY A 14 5.34 6.56 -16.90
CA GLY A 14 5.94 7.90 -16.86
C GLY A 14 7.39 7.95 -16.36
N THR A 15 7.95 6.83 -15.88
CA THR A 15 9.33 6.78 -15.34
C THR A 15 10.34 6.18 -16.31
N GLU A 16 9.92 5.67 -17.48
CA GLU A 16 10.80 5.03 -18.47
C GLU A 16 11.24 5.93 -19.64
N GLU A 17 10.72 7.15 -19.79
CA GLU A 17 11.11 8.06 -20.90
C GLU A 17 12.29 9.03 -20.59
N GLY A 18 12.95 8.87 -19.44
CA GLY A 18 13.89 9.88 -18.91
C GLY A 18 15.35 9.46 -18.71
N ALA A 19 15.86 8.45 -19.42
CA ALA A 19 17.27 8.04 -19.30
C ALA A 19 17.94 7.83 -20.66
N SER A 20 18.09 8.92 -21.43
CA SER A 20 19.10 9.01 -22.47
C SER A 20 20.41 9.47 -21.83
N PHE A 21 21.38 8.57 -21.69
CA PHE A 21 22.77 8.95 -21.46
C PHE A 21 23.68 8.20 -22.43
N SER A 22 24.25 8.99 -23.33
CA SER A 22 25.35 8.66 -24.24
C SER A 22 26.63 8.45 -23.44
N ALA A 23 27.32 7.32 -23.64
CA ALA A 23 28.78 7.21 -23.57
C ALA A 23 29.28 5.81 -24.00
N GLY A 24 30.28 5.79 -24.89
CA GLY A 24 31.40 4.85 -24.77
C GLY A 24 31.38 3.58 -25.62
N SER A 25 31.88 3.69 -26.85
CA SER A 25 32.36 2.58 -27.68
C SER A 25 33.48 1.80 -26.96
N ALA A 26 33.30 0.49 -26.78
CA ALA A 26 34.40 -0.45 -26.56
C ALA A 26 34.00 -1.84 -27.10
N LYS A 27 34.52 -2.18 -28.29
CA LYS A 27 34.56 -3.53 -28.85
C LYS A 27 35.43 -4.42 -27.96
N MET A 28 34.90 -5.51 -27.43
CA MET A 28 35.66 -6.74 -27.23
C MET A 28 34.80 -7.96 -27.57
N ASN A 29 35.31 -8.72 -28.53
CA ASN A 29 34.78 -9.98 -29.04
C ASN A 29 35.06 -11.08 -28.01
N GLY A 30 34.05 -11.87 -27.68
CA GLY A 30 34.19 -12.98 -26.74
C GLY A 30 32.96 -13.88 -26.79
N SER A 31 33.00 -14.85 -27.70
CA SER A 31 32.05 -15.93 -27.87
C SER A 31 31.75 -16.65 -26.56
N GLN A 32 30.49 -16.61 -26.09
CA GLN A 32 29.93 -17.64 -25.23
C GLN A 32 28.45 -17.84 -25.55
N GLN A 33 28.23 -18.94 -26.25
CA GLN A 33 27.03 -19.71 -26.55
C GLN A 33 25.75 -19.33 -25.78
N ALA A 34 24.71 -19.06 -26.58
CA ALA A 34 23.32 -19.21 -26.20
C ALA A 34 23.07 -20.64 -25.68
N GLY A 35 23.09 -20.80 -24.36
CA GLY A 35 22.74 -22.02 -23.66
C GLY A 35 21.22 -22.14 -23.49
N ALA A 36 20.63 -22.99 -24.31
CA ALA A 36 19.42 -23.79 -24.07
C ALA A 36 18.28 -23.17 -23.25
N LEU A 37 17.20 -22.83 -23.96
CA LEU A 37 15.84 -22.89 -23.43
C LEU A 37 15.63 -24.23 -22.71
N THR A 38 15.55 -24.20 -21.39
CA THR A 38 15.00 -25.29 -20.59
C THR A 38 13.62 -25.67 -21.13
N PRO A 39 13.28 -26.97 -21.23
CA PRO A 39 11.98 -27.38 -21.74
C PRO A 39 10.90 -26.77 -20.85
N ALA A 40 9.89 -26.19 -21.50
CA ALA A 40 8.74 -25.60 -20.84
C ALA A 40 8.13 -26.62 -19.87
N THR A 41 8.27 -26.35 -18.58
CA THR A 41 7.52 -27.02 -17.52
C THR A 41 6.04 -26.87 -17.88
N PRO A 42 5.22 -27.94 -17.84
CA PRO A 42 3.80 -27.83 -18.16
C PRO A 42 3.18 -26.71 -17.31
N PRO A 43 2.29 -25.88 -17.89
CA PRO A 43 1.75 -24.73 -17.20
C PRO A 43 1.04 -25.24 -15.94
N LEU A 44 1.50 -24.78 -14.78
CA LEU A 44 0.82 -25.02 -13.52
C LEU A 44 -0.64 -24.53 -13.67
N GLU A 45 -1.60 -25.45 -13.75
CA GLU A 45 -3.04 -25.12 -13.63
C GLU A 45 -3.34 -24.39 -12.30
N PHE A 46 -2.47 -24.57 -11.30
CA PHE A 46 -2.48 -23.93 -10.01
C PHE A 46 -1.33 -22.93 -9.91
N SER A 47 -1.59 -21.66 -10.20
CA SER A 47 -0.67 -20.58 -9.80
C SER A 47 -1.38 -19.53 -8.97
N ALA A 48 -1.15 -19.56 -7.66
CA ALA A 48 -1.64 -18.54 -6.74
C ALA A 48 -0.98 -17.21 -7.09
N VAL A 49 0.31 -17.21 -7.46
CA VAL A 49 0.99 -16.03 -7.98
C VAL A 49 0.25 -15.40 -9.14
N LYS A 50 -0.14 -16.16 -10.16
CA LYS A 50 -0.82 -15.63 -11.36
C LYS A 50 -2.18 -15.02 -11.01
N LEU A 51 -2.99 -15.73 -10.23
CA LEU A 51 -4.30 -15.25 -9.78
C LEU A 51 -4.19 -13.98 -8.91
N LEU A 52 -3.15 -13.92 -8.08
CA LEU A 52 -2.89 -12.77 -7.23
C LEU A 52 -2.23 -11.63 -8.01
N SER A 53 -1.38 -11.88 -9.00
CA SER A 53 -0.74 -10.85 -9.82
C SER A 53 -1.72 -10.18 -10.77
N ASP A 54 -2.70 -10.93 -11.29
CA ASP A 54 -3.82 -10.34 -12.07
C ASP A 54 -4.65 -9.39 -11.22
N ARG A 55 -4.77 -9.70 -9.92
CA ARG A 55 -5.38 -8.81 -8.94
C ARG A 55 -4.45 -7.66 -8.53
N TYR A 56 -3.15 -7.89 -8.40
CA TYR A 56 -2.13 -6.97 -7.89
C TYR A 56 -1.01 -6.78 -8.93
N PRO A 57 -1.11 -5.83 -9.87
CA PRO A 57 -0.09 -5.54 -10.88
C PRO A 57 1.32 -5.35 -10.34
N SER A 58 2.26 -5.77 -11.18
CA SER A 58 3.70 -5.92 -10.95
C SER A 58 4.47 -4.63 -10.61
N PHE A 59 3.90 -3.43 -10.78
CA PHE A 59 4.56 -2.19 -10.34
C PHE A 59 4.53 -2.01 -8.83
N ILE A 60 3.55 -2.59 -8.12
CA ILE A 60 3.59 -2.68 -6.64
C ILE A 60 4.81 -3.53 -6.23
N ALA A 61 5.22 -4.44 -7.12
CA ALA A 61 6.34 -5.35 -6.92
C ALA A 61 7.73 -4.82 -7.33
N ARG A 62 7.91 -3.51 -7.56
CA ARG A 62 9.24 -2.94 -7.85
C ARG A 62 9.64 -1.73 -6.98
N ALA A 63 8.87 -1.39 -5.95
CA ALA A 63 9.13 -0.18 -5.18
C ALA A 63 10.16 -0.40 -4.05
N ASN A 64 11.31 0.23 -4.21
CA ASN A 64 12.48 0.27 -3.32
C ASN A 64 12.09 0.41 -1.83
N GLU A 65 12.14 -0.71 -1.09
CA GLU A 65 11.54 -0.89 0.23
C GLU A 65 12.16 0.01 1.32
N ALA A 66 13.46 0.32 1.21
CA ALA A 66 14.19 1.09 2.22
C ALA A 66 13.95 2.61 2.11
N ARG A 67 13.98 3.16 0.89
CA ARG A 67 13.80 4.60 0.64
C ARG A 67 12.44 5.06 1.13
N SER A 68 11.39 4.33 0.78
CA SER A 68 10.01 4.70 1.12
C SER A 68 9.69 4.55 2.63
N LYS A 69 10.32 3.59 3.34
CA LYS A 69 10.25 3.48 4.81
C LYS A 69 10.89 4.66 5.53
N SER A 70 12.00 5.18 5.01
CA SER A 70 12.67 6.35 5.58
C SER A 70 11.82 7.60 5.37
N GLU A 71 11.28 7.81 4.16
CA GLU A 71 10.43 8.96 3.83
C GLU A 71 9.18 9.05 4.73
N SER A 72 8.48 7.93 4.94
CA SER A 72 7.25 7.93 5.76
C SER A 72 7.54 8.23 7.24
N ARG A 73 8.67 7.76 7.76
CA ARG A 73 9.11 8.05 9.13
C ARG A 73 9.53 9.51 9.27
N ILE A 74 10.30 10.03 8.31
CA ILE A 74 10.73 11.44 8.29
C ILE A 74 9.50 12.35 8.28
N VAL A 75 8.53 12.09 7.39
CA VAL A 75 7.29 12.87 7.32
C VAL A 75 6.55 12.86 8.65
N LEU A 76 6.41 11.69 9.30
CA LEU A 76 5.74 11.59 10.61
C LEU A 76 6.49 12.39 11.69
N ILE A 77 7.82 12.28 11.74
CA ILE A 77 8.65 13.01 12.70
C ILE A 77 8.51 14.52 12.50
N VAL A 78 8.61 14.99 11.24
CA VAL A 78 8.45 16.41 10.89
C VAL A 78 7.06 16.92 11.28
N LEU A 79 6.00 16.14 11.01
CA LEU A 79 4.65 16.49 11.41
C LEU A 79 4.49 16.58 12.93
N LEU A 80 5.01 15.60 13.68
CA LEU A 80 4.99 15.62 15.14
C LEU A 80 5.77 16.81 15.70
N PHE A 81 6.92 17.13 15.11
CA PHE A 81 7.72 18.29 15.48
C PHE A 81 6.95 19.60 15.25
N ILE A 82 6.35 19.78 14.07
CA ILE A 82 5.52 20.95 13.77
C ILE A 82 4.32 21.03 14.73
N SER A 83 3.64 19.91 15.00
CA SER A 83 2.54 19.88 15.98
C SER A 83 3.00 20.26 17.38
N ALA A 84 4.18 19.80 17.82
CA ALA A 84 4.75 20.18 19.11
C ALA A 84 5.08 21.68 19.16
N LEU A 85 5.66 22.24 18.10
CA LEU A 85 5.89 23.68 17.97
C LEU A 85 4.57 24.47 18.01
N MET A 86 3.52 23.98 17.37
CA MET A 86 2.19 24.62 17.41
C MET A 86 1.59 24.59 18.82
N LEU A 87 1.73 23.49 19.55
CA LEU A 87 1.29 23.38 20.94
C LEU A 87 2.09 24.29 21.87
N ALA A 88 3.40 24.40 21.67
CA ALA A 88 4.24 25.34 22.41
C ALA A 88 3.88 26.80 22.10
N ALA A 89 3.68 27.13 20.83
CA ALA A 89 3.23 28.45 20.40
C ALA A 89 1.86 28.80 21.00
N TRP A 90 0.94 27.84 21.06
CA TRP A 90 -0.36 27.98 21.72
C TRP A 90 -0.22 28.19 23.24
N ALA A 91 0.69 27.48 23.91
CA ALA A 91 0.89 27.59 25.36
C ALA A 91 1.50 28.94 25.78
N VAL A 92 2.33 29.55 24.92
CA VAL A 92 2.95 30.87 25.16
C VAL A 92 2.14 31.98 24.49
N TRP A 93 1.01 31.66 23.85
CA TRP A 93 0.21 32.63 23.12
C TRP A 93 -0.37 33.68 24.08
N ASP A 94 -0.11 34.94 23.78
CA ASP A 94 -0.65 36.09 24.49
C ASP A 94 -1.29 37.06 23.47
N PRO A 95 -2.56 37.46 23.66
CA PRO A 95 -3.28 38.39 22.79
C PRO A 95 -2.54 39.72 22.53
N ARG A 96 -1.61 40.11 23.41
CA ARG A 96 -0.82 41.34 23.30
C ARG A 96 0.12 41.38 22.09
N TYR A 97 0.57 40.23 21.57
CA TYR A 97 1.56 40.18 20.48
C TYR A 97 0.95 40.11 19.08
N PHE A 98 -0.31 39.69 18.94
CA PHE A 98 -1.00 39.54 17.64
C PHE A 98 -2.38 40.16 17.67
N HIS A 99 -2.47 41.44 17.30
CA HIS A 99 -3.74 42.11 17.13
C HIS A 99 -4.40 41.65 15.83
N SER A 100 -5.69 41.33 15.90
CA SER A 100 -6.47 40.81 14.77
C SER A 100 -6.63 41.81 13.61
N ASP A 101 -6.32 43.09 13.84
CA ASP A 101 -6.44 44.16 12.85
C ASP A 101 -5.11 44.44 12.11
N SER A 102 -4.10 43.59 12.32
CA SER A 102 -2.81 43.74 11.63
C SER A 102 -2.83 43.12 10.22
N ASP A 103 -2.26 43.84 9.26
CA ASP A 103 -2.06 43.35 7.87
C ASP A 103 -1.33 42.01 7.84
N LEU A 104 -0.48 41.74 8.83
CA LEU A 104 0.23 40.48 8.98
C LEU A 104 -0.73 39.30 9.18
N VAL A 105 -1.68 39.41 10.12
CA VAL A 105 -2.65 38.36 10.41
C VAL A 105 -3.57 38.13 9.21
N TYR A 106 -4.00 39.20 8.53
CA TYR A 106 -4.77 39.10 7.29
C TYR A 106 -4.00 38.34 6.20
N ASN A 107 -2.75 38.73 5.95
CA ASN A 107 -1.90 38.11 4.92
C ASN A 107 -1.63 36.63 5.22
N MET A 108 -1.46 36.24 6.49
CA MET A 108 -1.35 34.82 6.88
C MET A 108 -2.58 34.02 6.46
N GLY A 109 -3.79 34.58 6.66
CA GLY A 109 -5.05 33.96 6.22
C GLY A 109 -5.11 33.83 4.70
N LEU A 110 -4.77 34.89 3.97
CA LEU A 110 -4.75 34.91 2.51
C LEU A 110 -3.76 33.88 1.93
N PHE A 111 -2.50 33.93 2.35
CA PHE A 111 -1.48 32.98 1.89
C PHE A 111 -1.81 31.54 2.31
N GLY A 112 -2.28 31.34 3.55
CA GLY A 112 -2.71 30.02 4.02
C GLY A 112 -3.86 29.45 3.18
N GLY A 113 -4.86 30.27 2.85
CA GLY A 113 -5.96 29.91 1.96
C GLY A 113 -5.50 29.57 0.55
N ILE A 114 -4.61 30.39 -0.05
CA ILE A 114 -4.03 30.12 -1.38
C ILE A 114 -3.25 28.80 -1.37
N MET A 115 -2.41 28.56 -0.36
CA MET A 115 -1.67 27.29 -0.23
C MET A 115 -2.63 26.10 -0.15
N MET A 116 -3.71 26.23 0.63
CA MET A 116 -4.76 25.20 0.72
C MET A 116 -5.47 24.97 -0.62
N LEU A 117 -5.77 26.00 -1.39
CA LEU A 117 -6.34 25.85 -2.74
C LEU A 117 -5.36 25.16 -3.70
N VAL A 118 -4.06 25.48 -3.62
CA VAL A 118 -3.01 24.82 -4.41
C VAL A 118 -2.95 23.32 -4.12
N THR A 119 -3.28 22.86 -2.89
CA THR A 119 -3.33 21.41 -2.59
C THR A 119 -4.33 20.64 -3.47
N LEU A 120 -5.38 21.31 -3.98
CA LEU A 120 -6.38 20.71 -4.88
C LEU A 120 -5.80 20.43 -6.27
N LEU A 121 -4.74 21.14 -6.68
CA LEU A 121 -4.08 20.90 -7.96
C LEU A 121 -3.53 19.48 -8.07
N TYR A 122 -3.08 18.88 -6.96
CA TYR A 122 -2.70 17.46 -6.95
C TYR A 122 -3.88 16.55 -7.29
N ALA A 123 -5.06 16.79 -6.70
CA ALA A 123 -6.26 16.02 -6.99
C ALA A 123 -6.72 16.21 -8.45
N MET A 124 -6.61 17.43 -8.98
CA MET A 124 -6.90 17.75 -10.38
C MET A 124 -5.90 17.07 -11.33
N ARG A 125 -4.61 17.18 -11.06
CA ARG A 125 -3.51 16.53 -11.80
C ARG A 125 -3.69 15.01 -11.92
N LYS A 126 -4.31 14.39 -10.92
CA LYS A 126 -4.62 12.95 -10.90
C LYS A 126 -5.86 12.58 -11.73
N ARG A 127 -6.80 13.50 -11.92
CA ARG A 127 -8.10 13.25 -12.59
C ARG A 127 -8.16 13.78 -14.02
N ILE A 128 -7.51 14.90 -14.29
CA ILE A 128 -7.59 15.61 -15.58
C ILE A 128 -6.50 15.09 -16.52
N ARG A 129 -6.92 14.59 -17.68
CA ARG A 129 -6.00 14.00 -18.68
C ARG A 129 -4.96 15.00 -19.21
N LEU A 130 -5.35 16.27 -19.40
CA LEU A 130 -4.46 17.32 -19.92
C LEU A 130 -3.29 17.61 -18.97
N MET A 131 -3.55 17.62 -17.67
CA MET A 131 -2.52 17.87 -16.67
C MET A 131 -1.54 16.70 -16.55
N ARG A 132 -1.81 15.53 -17.16
CA ARG A 132 -0.94 14.34 -17.03
C ARG A 132 0.48 14.51 -17.57
N LYS A 133 0.70 15.50 -18.43
CA LYS A 133 2.02 15.84 -19.00
C LYS A 133 2.81 16.83 -18.14
N LEU A 134 2.18 17.43 -17.13
CA LEU A 134 2.82 18.42 -16.27
C LEU A 134 3.62 17.71 -15.18
N GLY A 135 4.92 17.50 -15.42
CA GLY A 135 5.91 17.04 -14.45
C GLY A 135 5.66 15.65 -13.84
N GLU A 136 6.64 15.21 -13.05
CA GLU A 136 6.59 13.95 -12.30
C GLU A 136 5.55 14.01 -11.18
N LEU A 137 4.83 12.91 -10.96
CA LEU A 137 3.80 12.83 -9.92
C LEU A 137 4.36 13.03 -8.51
N SER A 138 5.61 12.63 -8.28
CA SER A 138 6.32 12.79 -7.01
C SER A 138 6.39 14.25 -6.58
N TYR A 139 6.66 15.17 -7.51
CA TYR A 139 6.72 16.61 -7.21
C TYR A 139 5.37 17.15 -6.74
N TRP A 140 4.29 16.84 -7.46
CA TRP A 140 2.94 17.25 -7.08
C TRP A 140 2.51 16.68 -5.73
N TYR A 141 2.96 15.46 -5.41
CA TYR A 141 2.73 14.85 -4.11
C TYR A 141 3.44 15.64 -2.99
N TYR A 142 4.73 15.96 -3.16
CA TYR A 142 5.47 16.76 -2.17
C TYR A 142 4.93 18.18 -2.03
N LEU A 143 4.51 18.80 -3.13
CA LEU A 143 3.82 20.09 -3.12
C LEU A 143 2.53 20.03 -2.30
N HIS A 144 1.67 19.02 -2.56
CA HIS A 144 0.44 18.80 -1.81
C HIS A 144 0.70 18.61 -0.32
N LEU A 145 1.69 17.79 0.05
CA LEU A 145 2.05 17.55 1.44
C LEU A 145 2.56 18.84 2.12
N THR A 146 3.45 19.58 1.45
CA THR A 146 4.07 20.79 2.01
C THR A 146 3.03 21.90 2.20
N MET A 147 2.24 22.18 1.16
CA MET A 147 1.20 23.20 1.18
C MET A 147 0.06 22.82 2.14
N GLY A 148 -0.27 21.53 2.23
CA GLY A 148 -1.28 21.00 3.16
C GLY A 148 -0.86 20.96 4.62
N VAL A 149 0.39 21.32 4.94
CA VAL A 149 0.88 21.49 6.32
C VAL A 149 1.12 22.97 6.62
N LEU A 150 1.83 23.67 5.73
CA LEU A 150 2.13 25.09 5.92
C LEU A 150 0.88 25.98 5.84
N GLY A 151 -0.04 25.70 4.91
CA GLY A 151 -1.29 26.45 4.79
C GLY A 151 -2.10 26.44 6.09
N PRO A 152 -2.38 25.25 6.68
CA PRO A 152 -3.07 25.15 7.96
C PRO A 152 -2.34 25.79 9.13
N VAL A 153 -1.01 25.71 9.19
CA VAL A 153 -0.22 26.43 10.21
C VAL A 153 -0.49 27.93 10.12
N LEU A 154 -0.43 28.53 8.92
CA LEU A 154 -0.74 29.94 8.72
C LEU A 154 -2.20 30.28 9.10
N ILE A 155 -3.16 29.40 8.78
CA ILE A 155 -4.57 29.61 9.12
C ILE A 155 -4.81 29.56 10.64
N ILE A 156 -4.11 28.70 11.38
CA ILE A 156 -4.18 28.63 12.85
C ILE A 156 -3.65 29.93 13.48
N PHE A 157 -2.55 30.47 12.95
CA PHE A 157 -2.04 31.78 13.38
C PHE A 157 -2.97 32.92 12.98
N HIS A 158 -3.56 32.88 11.79
CA HIS A 158 -4.55 33.85 11.33
C HIS A 158 -5.78 33.91 12.26
N SER A 159 -6.21 32.77 12.79
CA SER A 159 -7.33 32.74 13.73
C SER A 159 -6.93 33.18 15.16
N SER A 160 -5.66 33.52 15.39
CA SER A 160 -5.07 33.76 16.71
C SER A 160 -5.45 32.68 17.72
N PHE A 161 -5.49 31.40 17.29
CA PHE A 161 -5.96 30.27 18.11
C PHE A 161 -7.39 30.39 18.68
N THR A 162 -8.21 31.31 18.16
CA THR A 162 -9.61 31.50 18.58
C THR A 162 -10.59 31.14 17.47
N MET A 163 -11.81 30.74 17.86
CA MET A 163 -12.91 30.45 16.95
C MET A 163 -14.09 31.40 17.26
N LYS A 164 -14.15 32.53 16.56
CA LYS A 164 -15.10 33.62 16.88
C LYS A 164 -16.51 33.44 16.29
N SER A 165 -16.66 32.62 15.24
CA SER A 165 -17.95 32.41 14.55
C SER A 165 -18.14 30.95 14.14
N LEU A 166 -19.41 30.51 14.05
CA LEU A 166 -19.75 29.12 13.68
C LEU A 166 -19.10 28.70 12.35
N ASN A 167 -19.14 29.57 11.34
CA ASN A 167 -18.55 29.28 10.04
C ASN A 167 -17.02 29.10 10.10
N SER A 168 -16.35 29.92 10.92
CA SER A 168 -14.90 29.80 11.15
C SER A 168 -14.57 28.51 11.91
N SER A 169 -15.38 28.15 12.90
CA SER A 169 -15.24 26.89 13.65
C SER A 169 -15.39 25.67 12.74
N VAL A 170 -16.40 25.65 11.86
CA VAL A 170 -16.62 24.54 10.90
C VAL A 170 -15.42 24.42 9.96
N SER A 171 -14.92 25.53 9.42
CA SER A 171 -13.73 25.53 8.55
C SER A 171 -12.49 25.02 9.27
N MET A 172 -12.25 25.48 10.51
CA MET A 172 -11.11 25.05 11.32
C MET A 172 -11.17 23.55 11.63
N ILE A 173 -12.33 23.06 12.08
CA ILE A 173 -12.51 21.63 12.39
C ILE A 173 -12.36 20.78 11.12
N ALA A 174 -12.98 21.18 10.01
CA ALA A 174 -12.85 20.47 8.74
C ALA A 174 -11.39 20.40 8.27
N MET A 175 -10.64 21.49 8.42
CA MET A 175 -9.21 21.56 8.12
C MET A 175 -8.40 20.60 8.99
N LEU A 176 -8.61 20.60 10.31
CA LEU A 176 -7.91 19.68 11.21
C LEU A 176 -8.25 18.21 10.91
N CYS A 177 -9.53 17.91 10.68
CA CYS A 177 -9.99 16.58 10.30
C CYS A 177 -9.37 16.11 8.99
N ILE A 178 -9.20 17.00 7.99
CA ILE A 178 -8.65 16.62 6.70
C ILE A 178 -7.15 16.32 6.77
N ILE A 179 -6.40 17.09 7.56
CA ILE A 179 -4.97 16.85 7.81
C ILE A 179 -4.79 15.52 8.53
N ALA A 180 -5.51 15.30 9.64
CA ALA A 180 -5.45 14.05 10.40
C ALA A 180 -5.82 12.84 9.52
N SER A 181 -6.89 12.97 8.73
CA SER A 181 -7.30 11.96 7.76
C SER A 181 -6.24 11.72 6.68
N GLY A 182 -5.59 12.77 6.16
CA GLY A 182 -4.52 12.67 5.17
C GLY A 182 -3.29 11.92 5.70
N ILE A 183 -2.87 12.21 6.94
CA ILE A 183 -1.79 11.52 7.63
C ILE A 183 -2.14 10.03 7.81
N PHE A 184 -3.35 9.73 8.27
CA PHE A 184 -3.85 8.36 8.39
C PHE A 184 -3.82 7.63 7.04
N GLY A 185 -4.30 8.27 5.97
CA GLY A 185 -4.30 7.73 4.61
C GLY A 185 -2.89 7.38 4.11
N ARG A 186 -1.90 8.27 4.33
CA ARG A 186 -0.50 8.02 3.97
C ARG A 186 0.09 6.86 4.77
N TYR A 187 -0.18 6.80 6.07
CA TYR A 187 0.28 5.71 6.94
C TYR A 187 -0.25 4.35 6.48
N VAL A 188 -1.54 4.26 6.19
CA VAL A 188 -2.17 3.02 5.71
C VAL A 188 -1.65 2.65 4.31
N TYR A 189 -1.56 3.61 3.38
CA TYR A 189 -1.10 3.38 2.00
C TYR A 189 0.32 2.82 1.94
N THR A 190 1.24 3.41 2.71
CA THR A 190 2.64 2.98 2.73
C THR A 190 2.75 1.56 3.31
N ARG A 191 2.06 1.27 4.42
CA ARG A 191 2.02 -0.08 5.03
C ARG A 191 1.51 -1.18 4.08
N ILE A 192 0.53 -0.87 3.22
CA ILE A 192 -0.02 -1.79 2.23
C ILE A 192 1.01 -2.14 1.16
N GLY A 193 1.53 -1.11 0.48
CA GLY A 193 2.41 -1.29 -0.68
C GLY A 193 3.60 -2.21 -0.37
N TYR A 194 4.22 -2.03 0.80
CA TYR A 194 5.33 -2.90 1.24
C TYR A 194 4.90 -4.35 1.45
N ARG A 195 3.81 -4.57 2.19
CA ARG A 195 3.38 -5.92 2.56
C ARG A 195 2.96 -6.72 1.34
N VAL A 196 2.31 -6.09 0.35
CA VAL A 196 1.90 -6.79 -0.87
C VAL A 196 3.12 -7.38 -1.57
N HIS A 197 4.14 -6.56 -1.83
CA HIS A 197 5.28 -6.98 -2.62
C HIS A 197 6.03 -8.14 -1.98
N SER A 198 6.41 -8.01 -0.70
CA SER A 198 7.15 -9.04 0.01
C SER A 198 6.35 -10.34 0.12
N HIS A 199 5.02 -10.27 0.28
CA HIS A 199 4.18 -11.47 0.33
C HIS A 199 4.01 -12.13 -1.04
N LEU A 200 3.88 -11.36 -2.13
CA LEU A 200 3.83 -11.92 -3.48
C LEU A 200 5.14 -12.63 -3.85
N LEU A 201 6.30 -12.05 -3.50
CA LEU A 201 7.59 -12.71 -3.70
C LEU A 201 7.71 -14.01 -2.89
N ALA A 202 7.31 -13.99 -1.62
CA ALA A 202 7.35 -15.19 -0.77
C ALA A 202 6.43 -16.31 -1.30
N ILE A 203 5.26 -15.96 -1.82
CA ILE A 203 4.35 -16.94 -2.43
C ILE A 203 4.95 -17.50 -3.70
N ARG A 204 5.56 -16.66 -4.54
CA ARG A 204 6.23 -17.12 -5.76
C ARG A 204 7.35 -18.10 -5.46
N ASP A 205 8.25 -17.75 -4.55
CA ASP A 205 9.37 -18.65 -4.17
C ASP A 205 8.87 -19.96 -3.56
N THR A 206 7.87 -19.91 -2.66
CA THR A 206 7.30 -21.14 -2.06
C THR A 206 6.50 -21.99 -3.03
N GLU A 207 5.77 -21.37 -3.98
CA GLU A 207 5.03 -22.05 -5.04
C GLU A 207 5.98 -22.76 -6.02
N GLU A 208 7.06 -22.10 -6.46
CA GLU A 208 8.09 -22.69 -7.32
C GLU A 208 8.83 -23.85 -6.62
N ARG A 209 9.04 -23.79 -5.31
CA ARG A 209 9.63 -24.89 -4.53
C ARG A 209 8.67 -26.06 -4.36
N LEU A 210 7.40 -25.79 -4.04
CA LEU A 210 6.37 -26.84 -3.95
C LEU A 210 6.15 -27.52 -5.29
N ALA A 211 6.11 -26.77 -6.39
CA ALA A 211 5.98 -27.32 -7.74
C ALA A 211 7.13 -28.31 -8.05
N ARG A 212 8.37 -27.95 -7.72
CA ARG A 212 9.54 -28.84 -7.89
C ARG A 212 9.48 -30.08 -6.99
N ALA A 213 9.07 -29.92 -5.73
CA ALA A 213 8.92 -31.06 -4.82
C ALA A 213 7.85 -32.05 -5.30
N MET A 214 6.80 -31.54 -5.95
CA MET A 214 5.70 -32.33 -6.51
C MET A 214 5.99 -32.87 -7.92
N GLU A 215 6.98 -32.35 -8.64
CA GLU A 215 7.28 -32.75 -10.04
C GLU A 215 7.67 -34.23 -10.14
N ASN A 216 8.39 -34.74 -9.13
CA ASN A 216 8.82 -36.14 -9.05
C ASN A 216 7.70 -37.10 -8.63
N PHE A 217 6.53 -36.59 -8.24
CA PHE A 217 5.41 -37.41 -7.78
C PHE A 217 4.17 -37.10 -8.60
N GLN A 218 3.78 -38.02 -9.48
CA GLN A 218 2.50 -37.94 -10.17
C GLN A 218 1.54 -38.93 -9.52
N GLY A 219 0.49 -38.42 -8.84
CA GLY A 219 -0.48 -39.30 -8.18
C GLY A 219 -1.64 -38.58 -7.50
N LYS A 220 -2.55 -39.36 -6.93
CA LYS A 220 -3.77 -38.87 -6.25
C LYS A 220 -3.46 -37.91 -5.10
N GLU A 221 -2.32 -38.11 -4.42
CA GLU A 221 -1.87 -37.29 -3.29
C GLU A 221 -1.48 -35.86 -3.72
N THR A 222 -0.78 -35.72 -4.86
CA THR A 222 -0.42 -34.40 -5.40
C THR A 222 -1.64 -33.63 -5.87
N ASP A 223 -2.64 -34.31 -6.43
CA ASP A 223 -3.89 -33.69 -6.85
C ASP A 223 -4.73 -33.21 -5.66
N ALA A 224 -4.74 -33.97 -4.56
CA ALA A 224 -5.40 -33.59 -3.32
C ALA A 224 -4.77 -32.33 -2.68
N ILE A 225 -3.43 -32.26 -2.65
CA ILE A 225 -2.70 -31.07 -2.19
C ILE A 225 -3.03 -29.87 -3.08
N ARG A 226 -2.93 -30.04 -4.41
CA ARG A 226 -3.23 -28.98 -5.39
C ARG A 226 -4.64 -28.44 -5.23
N LYS A 227 -5.65 -29.31 -5.15
CA LYS A 227 -7.06 -28.93 -4.95
C LYS A 227 -7.28 -28.15 -3.66
N SER A 228 -6.65 -28.59 -2.56
CA SER A 228 -6.76 -27.92 -1.26
C SER A 228 -6.16 -26.51 -1.28
N LEU A 229 -5.00 -26.36 -1.92
CA LEU A 229 -4.37 -25.04 -2.11
C LEU A 229 -5.17 -24.14 -3.05
N THR A 230 -5.79 -24.68 -4.12
CA THR A 230 -6.69 -23.92 -5.00
C THR A 230 -7.88 -23.36 -4.24
N VAL A 231 -8.54 -24.19 -3.41
CA VAL A 231 -9.68 -23.74 -2.60
C VAL A 231 -9.26 -22.63 -1.63
N LEU A 232 -8.11 -22.78 -0.98
CA LEU A 232 -7.58 -21.75 -0.07
C LEU A 232 -7.28 -20.45 -0.82
N THR A 233 -6.63 -20.54 -1.97
CA THR A 233 -6.28 -19.39 -2.82
C THR A 233 -7.53 -18.67 -3.31
N MET A 234 -8.54 -19.40 -3.78
CA MET A 234 -9.82 -18.83 -4.21
C MET A 234 -10.56 -18.14 -3.07
N LEU A 235 -10.46 -18.65 -1.84
CA LEU A 235 -11.04 -18.01 -0.66
C LEU A 235 -10.35 -16.68 -0.33
N VAL A 236 -9.02 -16.61 -0.50
CA VAL A 236 -8.23 -15.38 -0.32
C VAL A 236 -8.56 -14.36 -1.41
N VAL A 237 -8.63 -14.79 -2.66
CA VAL A 237 -8.94 -13.93 -3.80
C VAL A 237 -10.39 -13.41 -3.71
N ASN A 238 -11.38 -14.26 -3.43
CA ASN A 238 -12.78 -13.86 -3.44
C ASN A 238 -13.27 -13.23 -2.12
N MET A 239 -12.41 -12.48 -1.43
CA MET A 239 -12.79 -11.86 -0.16
C MET A 239 -13.92 -10.81 -0.38
N PRO A 240 -15.02 -10.89 0.40
CA PRO A 240 -16.20 -10.04 0.20
C PRO A 240 -15.95 -8.58 0.56
N GLN A 241 -16.88 -7.71 0.12
CA GLN A 241 -16.65 -6.27 0.14
C GLN A 241 -16.94 -5.54 1.46
N SER A 242 -17.58 -6.21 2.42
CA SER A 242 -18.07 -5.61 3.66
C SER A 242 -17.07 -5.70 4.81
N LEU A 243 -16.90 -4.59 5.55
CA LEU A 243 -16.06 -4.50 6.74
C LEU A 243 -16.58 -5.37 7.91
N PHE A 244 -17.90 -5.52 8.02
CA PHE A 244 -18.54 -6.17 9.17
C PHE A 244 -18.29 -7.68 9.26
N HIS A 245 -18.06 -8.35 8.13
CA HIS A 245 -17.79 -9.79 8.09
C HIS A 245 -16.31 -10.14 8.05
N LEU A 246 -15.41 -9.13 8.09
CA LEU A 246 -13.96 -9.34 8.04
C LEU A 246 -13.44 -10.17 9.22
N PRO A 247 -13.84 -9.93 10.49
CA PRO A 247 -13.34 -10.73 11.61
C PRO A 247 -13.75 -12.21 11.47
N ALA A 248 -15.05 -12.48 11.26
CA ALA A 248 -15.58 -13.83 11.13
C ALA A 248 -14.91 -14.60 9.98
N ARG A 249 -14.69 -13.96 8.82
CA ARG A 249 -13.99 -14.61 7.70
C ARG A 249 -12.49 -14.70 7.88
N PHE A 250 -11.85 -13.83 8.66
CA PHE A 250 -10.46 -13.99 9.04
C PHE A 250 -10.27 -15.26 9.88
N PHE A 251 -11.15 -15.49 10.86
CA PHE A 251 -11.16 -16.74 11.61
C PHE A 251 -11.49 -17.94 10.72
N ALA A 252 -12.48 -17.83 9.82
CA ALA A 252 -12.80 -18.90 8.87
C ALA A 252 -11.63 -19.23 7.91
N LEU A 253 -10.89 -18.21 7.44
CA LEU A 253 -9.70 -18.39 6.63
C LEU A 253 -8.61 -19.11 7.41
N ARG A 254 -8.38 -18.75 8.68
CA ARG A 254 -7.40 -19.44 9.54
C ARG A 254 -7.81 -20.87 9.82
N ALA A 255 -9.09 -21.13 10.08
CA ALA A 255 -9.61 -22.48 10.27
C ALA A 255 -9.45 -23.33 8.99
N ARG A 256 -9.75 -22.76 7.81
CA ARG A 256 -9.58 -23.45 6.52
C ARG A 256 -8.11 -23.69 6.18
N ALA A 257 -7.24 -22.74 6.50
CA ALA A 257 -5.79 -22.88 6.37
C ALA A 257 -5.24 -23.96 7.31
N ALA A 258 -5.72 -24.03 8.55
CA ALA A 258 -5.36 -25.08 9.49
C ALA A 258 -5.80 -26.46 8.99
N LYS A 259 -7.02 -26.57 8.46
CA LYS A 259 -7.50 -27.81 7.82
C LYS A 259 -6.63 -28.20 6.62
N CYS A 260 -6.37 -27.27 5.69
CA CYS A 260 -5.50 -27.51 4.54
C CYS A 260 -4.09 -27.95 4.96
N TYR A 261 -3.58 -27.40 6.07
CA TYR A 261 -2.28 -27.76 6.63
C TYR A 261 -2.27 -29.19 7.19
N VAL A 262 -3.29 -29.57 7.97
CA VAL A 262 -3.40 -30.92 8.54
C VAL A 262 -3.60 -31.96 7.44
N ASP A 263 -4.54 -31.72 6.52
CA ASP A 263 -4.83 -32.62 5.39
C ASP A 263 -3.58 -32.79 4.50
N GLY A 264 -2.92 -31.67 4.15
CA GLY A 264 -1.72 -31.68 3.32
C GLY A 264 -0.52 -32.38 3.95
N ILE A 265 -0.35 -32.31 5.28
CA ILE A 265 0.71 -33.08 5.96
C ILE A 265 0.48 -34.58 5.84
N GLY A 266 -0.78 -35.04 5.91
CA GLY A 266 -1.11 -36.44 5.70
C GLY A 266 -0.64 -36.93 4.33
N HIS A 267 -0.97 -36.17 3.28
CA HIS A 267 -0.57 -36.45 1.90
C HIS A 267 0.95 -36.41 1.71
N ILE A 268 1.63 -35.38 2.26
CA ILE A 268 3.10 -35.27 2.23
C ILE A 268 3.75 -36.49 2.91
N SER A 269 3.24 -36.90 4.07
CA SER A 269 3.77 -38.08 4.77
C SER A 269 3.61 -39.36 3.96
N ALA A 270 2.48 -39.53 3.26
CA ALA A 270 2.24 -40.69 2.40
C ALA A 270 3.22 -40.72 1.21
N MET A 271 3.43 -39.58 0.55
CA MET A 271 4.38 -39.43 -0.56
C MET A 271 5.83 -39.70 -0.12
N LEU A 272 6.27 -39.13 1.00
CA LEU A 272 7.63 -39.34 1.50
C LEU A 272 7.86 -40.78 1.96
N LYS A 273 6.84 -41.46 2.48
CA LYS A 273 6.96 -42.86 2.89
C LYS A 273 7.17 -43.77 1.68
N GLN A 274 6.50 -43.49 0.57
CA GLN A 274 6.72 -44.21 -0.69
C GLN A 274 8.16 -44.00 -1.19
N ARG A 275 8.63 -42.75 -1.22
CA ARG A 275 10.00 -42.44 -1.66
C ARG A 275 11.08 -43.01 -0.75
N ALA A 276 10.85 -43.01 0.56
CA ALA A 276 11.75 -43.65 1.51
C ALA A 276 11.89 -45.15 1.29
N GLN A 277 10.84 -45.82 0.78
CA GLN A 277 10.90 -47.23 0.41
C GLN A 277 11.62 -47.46 -0.92
N GLU A 278 11.44 -46.59 -1.90
CA GLU A 278 12.08 -46.67 -3.23
C GLU A 278 13.59 -46.38 -3.17
N GLU A 279 13.99 -45.40 -2.35
CA GLU A 279 15.39 -44.95 -2.22
C GLU A 279 16.10 -45.54 -0.98
N ASP A 280 15.47 -46.49 -0.26
CA ASP A 280 15.98 -47.16 0.95
C ASP A 280 16.52 -46.19 2.02
N TRP A 281 15.72 -45.18 2.35
CA TRP A 281 16.12 -44.14 3.31
C TRP A 281 16.19 -44.64 4.74
N ASP A 282 17.21 -44.17 5.46
CA ASP A 282 17.28 -44.36 6.90
C ASP A 282 16.25 -43.48 7.64
N LYS A 283 16.00 -43.80 8.92
CA LYS A 283 15.04 -43.06 9.74
C LYS A 283 15.43 -41.59 9.89
N LEU A 284 16.72 -41.24 9.97
CA LEU A 284 17.13 -39.85 10.15
C LEU A 284 16.86 -39.02 8.89
N THR A 285 17.17 -39.56 7.70
CA THR A 285 16.90 -38.92 6.41
C THR A 285 15.41 -38.72 6.19
N TYR A 286 14.57 -39.70 6.53
CA TYR A 286 13.12 -39.54 6.46
C TYR A 286 12.61 -38.39 7.34
N HIS A 287 13.06 -38.30 8.60
CA HIS A 287 12.63 -37.23 9.50
C HIS A 287 13.14 -35.86 9.05
N ALA A 288 14.35 -35.79 8.52
CA ALA A 288 14.94 -34.55 8.00
C ALA A 288 14.19 -34.03 6.77
N GLU A 289 13.91 -34.90 5.79
CA GLU A 289 13.17 -34.53 4.58
C GLU A 289 11.70 -34.22 4.89
N PHE A 290 11.06 -34.97 5.80
CA PHE A 290 9.70 -34.65 6.25
C PHE A 290 9.63 -33.30 6.96
N ALA A 291 10.61 -32.98 7.81
CA ALA A 291 10.69 -31.67 8.45
C ALA A 291 10.88 -30.54 7.43
N ARG A 292 11.68 -30.77 6.37
CA ARG A 292 11.92 -29.82 5.27
C ARG A 292 10.62 -29.54 4.50
N GLU A 293 9.93 -30.57 4.03
CA GLU A 293 8.67 -30.42 3.27
C GLU A 293 7.54 -29.81 4.11
N LYS A 294 7.42 -30.26 5.38
CA LYS A 294 6.47 -29.68 6.33
C LYS A 294 6.72 -28.18 6.55
N ARG A 295 7.98 -27.76 6.62
CA ARG A 295 8.35 -26.35 6.77
C ARG A 295 7.96 -25.55 5.51
N LEU A 296 8.30 -26.03 4.32
CA LEU A 296 7.93 -25.40 3.05
C LEU A 296 6.41 -25.23 2.93
N PHE A 297 5.64 -26.28 3.20
CA PHE A 297 4.18 -26.24 3.12
C PHE A 297 3.57 -25.26 4.14
N ARG A 298 4.09 -25.24 5.36
CA ARG A 298 3.69 -24.26 6.39
C ARG A 298 4.00 -22.83 5.95
N GLU A 299 5.18 -22.60 5.38
CA GLU A 299 5.59 -21.27 4.89
C GLU A 299 4.65 -20.78 3.79
N HIS A 300 4.28 -21.65 2.84
CA HIS A 300 3.33 -21.32 1.76
C HIS A 300 1.93 -20.97 2.30
N ILE A 301 1.35 -21.82 3.17
CA ILE A 301 0.03 -21.56 3.76
C ILE A 301 0.04 -20.26 4.57
N ASN A 302 1.09 -20.02 5.36
CA ASN A 302 1.23 -18.79 6.11
C ASN A 302 1.34 -17.56 5.20
N ALA A 303 2.04 -17.67 4.06
CA ALA A 303 2.14 -16.60 3.09
C ALA A 303 0.77 -16.28 2.45
N LEU A 304 -0.02 -17.31 2.10
CA LEU A 304 -1.40 -17.14 1.62
C LEU A 304 -2.31 -16.47 2.65
N VAL A 305 -2.27 -16.92 3.92
CA VAL A 305 -3.07 -16.32 5.00
C VAL A 305 -2.68 -14.86 5.25
N LYS A 306 -1.40 -14.50 5.11
CA LYS A 306 -0.93 -13.12 5.26
C LYS A 306 -1.52 -12.18 4.20
N ILE A 307 -1.84 -12.65 2.99
CA ILE A 307 -2.59 -11.85 2.00
C ILE A 307 -3.99 -11.51 2.51
N GLY A 308 -4.60 -12.36 3.34
CA GLY A 308 -5.87 -12.02 3.99
C GLY A 308 -5.81 -10.71 4.78
N GLN A 309 -4.66 -10.39 5.38
CA GLN A 309 -4.47 -9.10 6.09
C GLN A 309 -4.39 -7.92 5.12
N LEU A 310 -3.87 -8.12 3.91
CA LEU A 310 -3.79 -7.07 2.90
C LEU A 310 -5.17 -6.54 2.51
N HIS A 311 -6.14 -7.44 2.38
CA HIS A 311 -7.50 -7.10 2.04
C HIS A 311 -8.16 -6.20 3.10
N PHE A 312 -7.85 -6.40 4.38
CA PHE A 312 -8.32 -5.50 5.46
C PHE A 312 -7.83 -4.07 5.22
N TYR A 313 -6.54 -3.90 4.93
CA TYR A 313 -5.97 -2.57 4.70
C TYR A 313 -6.50 -1.92 3.40
N GLU A 314 -6.74 -2.69 2.34
CA GLU A 314 -7.42 -2.18 1.14
C GLU A 314 -8.81 -1.60 1.47
N ARG A 315 -9.55 -2.28 2.35
CA ARG A 315 -10.87 -1.80 2.78
C ARG A 315 -10.75 -0.54 3.62
N LEU A 316 -9.74 -0.45 4.48
CA LEU A 316 -9.42 0.80 5.18
C LEU A 316 -9.14 1.94 4.20
N LEU A 317 -8.41 1.71 3.09
CA LEU A 317 -8.20 2.75 2.07
C LEU A 317 -9.49 3.15 1.34
N VAL A 318 -10.38 2.20 1.08
CA VAL A 318 -11.69 2.51 0.48
C VAL A 318 -12.53 3.36 1.45
N GLY A 319 -12.65 2.94 2.70
CA GLY A 319 -13.37 3.67 3.74
C GLY A 319 -12.76 5.05 4.01
N TRP A 320 -11.43 5.13 4.10
CA TRP A 320 -10.70 6.38 4.21
C TRP A 320 -11.08 7.36 3.11
N ARG A 321 -11.11 6.91 1.84
CA ARG A 321 -11.48 7.80 0.72
C ARG A 321 -12.93 8.26 0.80
N ILE A 322 -13.84 7.38 1.22
CA ILE A 322 -15.26 7.71 1.43
C ILE A 322 -15.40 8.81 2.49
N PHE A 323 -14.56 8.80 3.52
CA PHE A 323 -14.56 9.80 4.58
C PHE A 323 -13.79 11.09 4.19
N HIS A 324 -12.61 10.95 3.58
CA HIS A 324 -11.70 12.05 3.27
C HIS A 324 -12.23 12.98 2.17
N VAL A 325 -12.85 12.42 1.12
CA VAL A 325 -13.31 13.23 -0.02
C VAL A 325 -14.45 14.20 0.37
N PRO A 326 -15.49 13.81 1.12
CA PRO A 326 -16.49 14.74 1.64
C PRO A 326 -15.90 15.88 2.49
N LEU A 327 -14.89 15.58 3.32
CA LEU A 327 -14.21 16.62 4.11
C LEU A 327 -13.57 17.71 3.23
N ILE A 328 -13.05 17.35 2.04
CA ILE A 328 -12.53 18.34 1.08
C ILE A 328 -13.64 19.31 0.69
N PHE A 329 -14.82 18.79 0.35
CA PHE A 329 -15.94 19.64 -0.07
C PHE A 329 -16.43 20.54 1.06
N ILE A 330 -16.58 20.00 2.27
CA ILE A 330 -16.97 20.78 3.46
C ILE A 330 -15.98 21.92 3.68
N LEU A 331 -14.68 21.62 3.67
CA LEU A 331 -13.63 22.60 3.88
C LEU A 331 -13.59 23.69 2.80
N VAL A 332 -13.74 23.31 1.53
CA VAL A 332 -13.75 24.28 0.43
C VAL A 332 -14.97 25.19 0.53
N ILE A 333 -16.17 24.62 0.76
CA ILE A 333 -17.40 25.40 0.85
C ILE A 333 -17.35 26.35 2.05
N SER A 334 -17.01 25.86 3.24
CA SER A 334 -16.96 26.68 4.45
C SER A 334 -15.87 27.74 4.36
N GLY A 335 -14.71 27.41 3.77
CA GLY A 335 -13.62 28.35 3.53
C GLY A 335 -14.03 29.48 2.58
N LEU A 336 -14.73 29.17 1.49
CA LEU A 336 -15.25 30.20 0.58
C LEU A 336 -16.30 31.08 1.26
N VAL A 337 -17.21 30.50 2.03
CA VAL A 337 -18.20 31.25 2.81
C VAL A 337 -17.52 32.13 3.85
N HIS A 338 -16.43 31.67 4.47
CA HIS A 338 -15.65 32.46 5.44
C HIS A 338 -15.02 33.69 4.78
N VAL A 339 -14.33 33.51 3.65
CA VAL A 339 -13.73 34.63 2.91
C VAL A 339 -14.81 35.61 2.45
N PHE A 340 -15.92 35.12 1.90
CA PHE A 340 -17.02 35.96 1.45
C PHE A 340 -17.64 36.76 2.60
N ALA A 341 -17.95 36.12 3.73
CA ALA A 341 -18.56 36.78 4.87
C ALA A 341 -17.68 37.89 5.45
N VAL A 342 -16.36 37.71 5.48
CA VAL A 342 -15.41 38.72 6.00
C VAL A 342 -15.24 39.92 5.06
N HIS A 343 -15.49 39.78 3.75
CA HIS A 343 -15.38 40.88 2.80
C HIS A 343 -16.72 41.57 2.49
N TRP A 344 -17.83 40.93 2.85
CA TRP A 344 -19.17 41.47 2.62
C TRP A 344 -19.67 42.34 3.78
N TYR A 345 -19.36 41.94 5.02
CA TYR A 345 -19.60 42.73 6.23
C TYR A 345 -18.37 43.59 6.54
#